data_AF-A0A7X7FT55-F1
#
_entry.id   AF-A0A7X7FT55-F1
#
_cell.length_a   1.000
_cell.length_b   1.000
_cell.length_c   1.000
_cell.angle_alpha   90.00
_cell.angle_beta   90.00
_cell.angle_gamma   90.00
#
_symmetry.space_group_name_H-M   'P 1'
#
loop_
_entity.id
_entity.type
_entity.pdbx_description
1 polymer ?
#
loop_
_entity_poly.entity_id
_entity_poly.type
_entity_poly.pdbx_seq_one_letter_code
_entity_poly.pdbx_strand_id
1 'polypeptide(L)'
;RQTVTLANNDSARFEDRWVHLRTGGRATAFFPADTILAMPIAHGEGKLVAADDDTLARLIRDQHVAVTYCDAQGRSGPYPVNPNGSQADIAGLTDVTGRIFGLMPHPERHVHPTQHPEWTRRGKASADGRIVFETAVKTARQL
;
A
#
# COMPACT_ATOMS: atom_id res chain seq x y z
N ARG A 1 -18.97 -12.26 -11.57
CA ARG A 1 -17.92 -11.87 -12.55
C ARG A 1 -16.79 -11.18 -11.78
N GLN A 2 -15.53 -11.55 -12.00
CA GLN A 2 -14.38 -10.86 -11.42
C GLN A 2 -14.15 -9.55 -12.18
N THR A 3 -14.06 -8.42 -11.46
CA THR A 3 -13.90 -7.07 -12.07
C THR A 3 -12.60 -6.40 -11.69
N VAL A 4 -11.86 -6.94 -10.71
CA VAL A 4 -10.54 -6.48 -10.29
C VAL A 4 -9.68 -7.71 -9.97
N THR A 5 -8.40 -7.69 -10.33
CA THR A 5 -7.46 -8.78 -10.05
C THR A 5 -6.05 -8.26 -9.81
N LEU A 6 -5.19 -9.14 -9.30
CA LEU A 6 -3.75 -9.01 -9.41
C LEU A 6 -3.26 -9.78 -10.65
N ALA A 7 -2.21 -9.27 -11.29
CA ALA A 7 -1.59 -9.83 -12.48
C ALA A 7 -0.06 -9.65 -12.41
N ASN A 8 0.64 -10.25 -13.39
CA ASN A 8 2.08 -10.06 -13.57
C ASN A 8 2.47 -8.57 -13.55
N ASN A 9 3.55 -8.26 -12.87
CA ASN A 9 4.17 -6.93 -12.91
C ASN A 9 4.50 -6.56 -14.37
N ASP A 10 4.42 -5.27 -14.71
CA ASP A 10 4.82 -4.79 -16.04
C ASP A 10 6.30 -5.03 -16.36
N SER A 11 7.14 -5.17 -15.32
CA SER A 11 8.54 -5.54 -15.47
C SER A 11 8.77 -7.01 -15.87
N ALA A 12 7.73 -7.85 -15.80
CA ALA A 12 7.80 -9.31 -15.92
C ALA A 12 8.87 -9.95 -15.01
N ARG A 13 9.15 -9.32 -13.86
CA ARG A 13 10.15 -9.73 -12.89
C ARG A 13 9.57 -9.74 -11.48
N PHE A 14 10.17 -10.57 -10.63
CA PHE A 14 9.97 -10.49 -9.19
C PHE A 14 10.60 -9.21 -8.65
N GLU A 15 9.85 -8.48 -7.83
CA GLU A 15 10.28 -7.23 -7.21
C GLU A 15 10.42 -7.42 -5.70
N ASP A 16 11.66 -7.35 -5.20
CA ASP A 16 12.01 -7.33 -3.77
C ASP A 16 12.71 -6.01 -3.44
N ARG A 17 11.97 -5.06 -2.87
CA ARG A 17 12.47 -3.70 -2.63
C ARG A 17 11.67 -2.97 -1.57
N TRP A 18 12.23 -1.85 -1.12
CA TRP A 18 11.52 -0.87 -0.31
C TRP A 18 10.78 0.13 -1.20
N VAL A 19 9.52 0.40 -0.86
CA VAL A 19 8.66 1.37 -1.55
C VAL A 19 8.12 2.38 -0.55
N HIS A 20 7.68 3.53 -1.06
CA HIS A 20 6.89 4.46 -0.29
C HIS A 20 5.42 4.37 -0.73
N LEU A 21 4.53 4.53 0.24
CA LEU A 21 3.09 4.47 0.07
C LEU A 21 2.50 5.75 0.61
N ARG A 22 1.55 6.33 -0.10
CA ARG A 22 0.69 7.40 0.40
C ARG A 22 -0.66 6.83 0.78
N THR A 23 -1.09 7.06 2.01
CA THR A 23 -2.44 6.71 2.45
C THR A 23 -3.46 7.71 1.89
N GLY A 24 -4.68 7.24 1.64
CA GLY A 24 -5.75 8.08 1.10
C GLY A 24 -6.17 9.21 2.05
N GLY A 25 -7.02 10.12 1.54
CA GLY A 25 -7.51 11.27 2.32
C GLY A 25 -8.52 10.91 3.43
N ARG A 26 -8.91 9.64 3.53
CA ARG A 26 -9.77 9.10 4.59
C ARG A 26 -9.01 8.06 5.40
N ALA A 27 -9.07 8.17 6.73
CA ALA A 27 -8.54 7.14 7.61
C ALA A 27 -9.34 5.82 7.46
N THR A 28 -8.63 4.70 7.54
CA THR A 28 -9.24 3.36 7.59
C THR A 28 -9.01 2.75 8.96
N ALA A 29 -9.52 1.55 9.21
CA ALA A 29 -9.18 0.79 10.41
C ALA A 29 -7.67 0.48 10.50
N PHE A 30 -6.93 0.60 9.41
CA PHE A 30 -5.53 0.18 9.29
C PHE A 30 -4.57 1.35 9.08
N PHE A 31 -5.00 2.47 8.52
CA PHE A 31 -4.13 3.58 8.17
C PHE A 31 -4.66 4.93 8.63
N PRO A 32 -3.78 5.82 9.13
CA PRO A 32 -4.10 7.24 9.21
C PRO A 32 -4.28 7.82 7.80
N ALA A 33 -5.05 8.91 7.69
CA ALA A 33 -5.17 9.65 6.44
C ALA A 33 -3.88 10.40 6.09
N ASP A 34 -3.66 10.67 4.81
CA ASP A 34 -2.64 11.59 4.28
C ASP A 34 -1.21 11.41 4.86
N THR A 35 -0.81 10.15 5.04
CA THR A 35 0.49 9.78 5.61
C THR A 35 1.34 9.06 4.57
N ILE A 36 2.65 9.32 4.59
CA ILE A 36 3.63 8.58 3.79
C ILE A 36 4.26 7.49 4.67
N LEU A 37 4.28 6.26 4.18
CA LEU A 37 4.80 5.09 4.88
C LEU A 37 5.84 4.38 4.01
N ALA A 38 6.92 3.87 4.60
CA ALA A 38 7.89 3.01 3.93
C ALA A 38 7.62 1.54 4.26
N MET A 39 7.51 0.68 3.24
CA MET A 39 7.25 -0.75 3.43
C MET A 39 8.04 -1.60 2.42
N PRO A 40 8.43 -2.84 2.78
CA PRO A 40 8.98 -3.78 1.83
C PRO A 40 7.87 -4.38 0.95
N ILE A 41 8.22 -4.71 -0.29
CA ILE A 41 7.42 -5.53 -1.21
C ILE A 41 8.23 -6.76 -1.62
N ALA A 42 7.55 -7.85 -1.98
CA ALA A 42 8.17 -9.08 -2.47
C ALA A 42 7.19 -9.84 -3.38
N HIS A 43 7.03 -9.43 -4.64
CA HIS A 43 6.03 -10.02 -5.55
C HIS A 43 6.43 -10.01 -7.03
N GLY A 44 6.01 -11.04 -7.78
CA GLY A 44 6.04 -11.07 -9.25
C GLY A 44 4.68 -10.75 -9.90
N GLU A 45 3.61 -10.87 -9.13
CA GLU A 45 2.21 -10.72 -9.57
C GLU A 45 1.47 -9.69 -8.70
N GLY A 46 2.02 -8.49 -8.58
CA GLY A 46 1.47 -7.43 -7.73
C GLY A 46 0.65 -6.39 -8.45
N LYS A 47 0.55 -6.45 -9.78
CA LYS A 47 -0.12 -5.42 -10.58
C LYS A 47 -1.62 -5.49 -10.39
N LEU A 48 -2.22 -4.45 -9.85
CA LEU A 48 -3.68 -4.32 -9.79
C LEU A 48 -4.23 -3.92 -11.16
N VAL A 49 -5.20 -4.70 -11.64
CA VAL A 49 -5.89 -4.50 -12.92
C VAL A 49 -7.40 -4.54 -12.70
N ALA A 50 -8.06 -3.45 -13.06
CA ALA A 50 -9.51 -3.35 -13.21
C ALA A 50 -9.93 -3.83 -14.61
N ALA A 51 -11.14 -4.38 -14.71
CA ALA A 51 -11.66 -4.91 -15.96
C ALA A 51 -11.87 -3.85 -17.05
N ASP A 52 -12.17 -2.62 -16.64
CA ASP A 52 -12.43 -1.47 -17.50
C ASP A 52 -12.22 -0.15 -16.72
N ASP A 53 -12.20 0.96 -17.47
CA ASP A 53 -12.01 2.30 -16.93
C ASP A 53 -13.16 2.72 -15.99
N ASP A 54 -14.38 2.26 -16.26
CA ASP A 54 -15.55 2.51 -15.40
C ASP A 54 -15.39 1.87 -14.01
N THR A 55 -14.85 0.65 -13.96
CA THR A 55 -14.54 -0.03 -12.70
C THR A 55 -13.43 0.70 -11.96
N LEU A 56 -12.37 1.12 -12.65
CA LEU A 56 -11.28 1.89 -12.05
C LEU A 56 -11.80 3.23 -11.48
N ALA A 57 -12.59 3.97 -12.26
CA ALA A 57 -13.20 5.22 -11.85
C ALA A 57 -14.12 5.02 -10.63
N ARG A 58 -14.88 3.91 -10.59
CA ARG A 58 -15.70 3.54 -9.43
C ARG A 58 -14.85 3.32 -8.18
N LEU A 59 -13.74 2.57 -8.28
CA LEU A 59 -12.84 2.34 -7.14
C LEU A 59 -12.33 3.65 -6.52
N ILE A 60 -11.97 4.62 -7.37
CA ILE A 60 -11.45 5.92 -6.93
C ILE A 60 -12.59 6.77 -6.33
N ARG A 61 -13.70 6.92 -7.07
CA ARG A 61 -14.83 7.75 -6.65
C ARG A 61 -15.44 7.26 -5.34
N ASP A 62 -15.62 5.95 -5.20
CA ASP A 62 -16.27 5.35 -4.04
C ASP A 62 -15.28 5.11 -2.87
N GLN A 63 -14.06 5.69 -2.96
CA GLN A 63 -13.06 5.71 -1.89
C GLN A 63 -12.59 4.32 -1.45
N HIS A 64 -12.48 3.39 -2.42
CA HIS A 64 -11.92 2.06 -2.19
C HIS A 64 -10.39 2.05 -2.18
N VAL A 65 -9.73 3.07 -2.73
CA VAL A 65 -8.26 3.16 -2.74
C VAL A 65 -7.77 3.56 -1.35
N ALA A 66 -7.11 2.63 -0.65
CA ALA A 66 -6.60 2.92 0.70
C ALA A 66 -5.17 3.47 0.66
N VAL A 67 -4.34 2.94 -0.24
CA VAL A 67 -2.93 3.33 -0.39
C VAL A 67 -2.49 3.26 -1.86
N THR A 68 -1.64 4.21 -2.25
CA THR A 68 -1.01 4.26 -3.57
C THR A 68 0.51 4.29 -3.44
N TYR A 69 1.22 3.72 -4.40
CA TYR A 69 2.67 3.88 -4.53
C TYR A 69 3.03 5.35 -4.77
N CYS A 70 4.10 5.81 -4.14
CA CYS A 70 4.63 7.15 -4.30
C CYS A 70 6.14 7.18 -4.07
N ASP A 71 6.78 8.31 -4.36
CA ASP A 71 8.16 8.56 -3.94
C ASP A 71 8.23 8.99 -2.46
N ALA A 72 9.44 9.22 -1.95
CA ALA A 72 9.65 9.65 -0.57
C ALA A 72 9.06 11.03 -0.25
N GLN A 73 8.65 11.80 -1.26
CA GLN A 73 7.99 13.10 -1.14
C GLN A 73 6.47 13.00 -1.35
N GLY A 74 5.93 11.79 -1.52
CA GLY A 74 4.49 11.56 -1.69
C GLY A 74 3.98 11.78 -3.12
N ARG A 75 4.87 11.91 -4.11
CA ARG A 75 4.50 12.12 -5.51
C ARG A 75 4.36 10.77 -6.22
N SER A 76 3.33 10.64 -7.06
CA SER A 76 3.18 9.48 -7.94
C SER A 76 4.24 9.47 -9.04
N GLY A 77 4.45 8.29 -9.64
CA GLY A 77 5.38 8.16 -10.74
C GLY A 77 5.41 6.73 -11.29
N PRO A 78 5.89 6.56 -12.54
CA PRO A 78 6.08 5.23 -13.13
C PRO A 78 7.19 4.47 -12.39
N TYR A 79 7.53 3.28 -12.90
CA TYR A 79 8.70 2.53 -12.43
C TYR A 79 9.94 3.45 -12.31
N PRO A 80 10.68 3.41 -11.19
CA PRO A 80 10.59 2.44 -10.09
C PRO A 80 9.65 2.82 -8.95
N VAL A 81 8.96 3.98 -9.01
CA VAL A 81 8.06 4.47 -7.94
C VAL A 81 6.86 3.54 -7.79
N ASN A 82 6.13 3.31 -8.89
CA ASN A 82 5.18 2.22 -9.00
C ASN A 82 5.93 0.98 -9.54
N PRO A 83 6.20 -0.04 -8.71
CA PRO A 83 7.12 -1.12 -9.05
C PRO A 83 6.49 -2.20 -9.94
N ASN A 84 5.16 -2.31 -9.95
CA ASN A 84 4.44 -3.37 -10.66
C ASN A 84 3.58 -2.86 -11.82
N GLY A 85 3.39 -1.54 -11.95
CA GLY A 85 2.55 -0.95 -12.99
C GLY A 85 1.06 -1.01 -12.66
N SER A 86 0.67 -1.12 -11.38
CA SER A 86 -0.72 -1.03 -10.96
C SER A 86 -1.40 0.21 -11.51
N GLN A 87 -2.63 0.08 -12.00
CA GLN A 87 -3.42 1.22 -12.46
C GLN A 87 -3.63 2.24 -11.33
N ALA A 88 -3.53 3.53 -11.66
CA ALA A 88 -3.62 4.65 -10.72
C ALA A 88 -2.69 4.50 -9.49
N ASP A 89 -1.55 3.82 -9.65
CA ASP A 89 -0.57 3.55 -8.60
C ASP A 89 -1.13 2.80 -7.39
N ILE A 90 -2.26 2.10 -7.54
CA ILE A 90 -2.94 1.45 -6.41
C ILE A 90 -2.09 0.30 -5.86
N ALA A 91 -1.75 0.40 -4.57
CA ALA A 91 -1.01 -0.63 -3.83
C ALA A 91 -1.92 -1.45 -2.89
N GLY A 92 -3.12 -0.93 -2.60
CA GLY A 92 -4.10 -1.63 -1.78
C GLY A 92 -5.49 -1.01 -1.81
N LEU A 93 -6.50 -1.87 -1.62
CA LEU A 93 -7.91 -1.51 -1.63
C LEU A 93 -8.59 -1.84 -0.30
N THR A 94 -9.58 -1.04 0.09
CA THR A 94 -10.43 -1.26 1.26
C THR A 94 -11.91 -1.35 0.86
N ASP A 95 -12.71 -1.98 1.70
CA ASP A 95 -14.17 -1.98 1.54
C ASP A 95 -14.77 -0.61 1.93
N VAL A 96 -16.06 -0.42 1.66
CA VAL A 96 -16.77 0.84 1.98
C VAL A 96 -16.73 1.17 3.47
N THR A 97 -16.67 0.16 4.35
CA THR A 97 -16.60 0.39 5.81
C THR A 97 -15.20 0.79 6.26
N GLY A 98 -14.16 0.54 5.45
CA GLY A 98 -12.76 0.76 5.84
C GLY A 98 -12.22 -0.30 6.81
N ARG A 99 -12.91 -1.43 6.99
CA ARG A 99 -12.59 -2.47 7.98
C ARG A 99 -11.99 -3.72 7.35
N ILE A 100 -12.17 -3.91 6.06
CA ILE A 100 -11.51 -4.96 5.27
C ILE A 100 -10.54 -4.29 4.33
N PHE A 101 -9.32 -4.81 4.24
CA PHE A 101 -8.27 -4.23 3.43
C PHE A 101 -7.38 -5.31 2.80
N GLY A 102 -7.05 -5.13 1.53
CA GLY A 102 -6.09 -5.94 0.79
C GLY A 102 -4.87 -5.10 0.40
N LEU A 103 -3.67 -5.63 0.64
CA LEU A 103 -2.39 -4.92 0.48
C LEU A 103 -1.38 -5.80 -0.25
N MET A 104 -0.62 -5.21 -1.18
CA MET A 104 0.55 -5.87 -1.77
C MET A 104 1.85 -5.70 -0.96
N PRO A 105 2.17 -4.51 -0.42
CA PRO A 105 3.24 -4.33 0.55
C PRO A 105 3.11 -5.19 1.82
N HIS A 106 4.24 -5.46 2.48
CA HIS A 106 4.35 -6.35 3.63
C HIS A 106 4.60 -5.59 4.95
N PRO A 107 3.56 -5.01 5.60
CA PRO A 107 3.70 -4.26 6.84
C PRO A 107 4.21 -5.15 7.99
N GLU A 108 3.90 -6.45 7.98
CA GLU A 108 4.38 -7.42 8.96
C GLU A 108 5.90 -7.59 8.94
N ARG A 109 6.54 -7.31 7.80
CA ARG A 109 8.01 -7.35 7.64
C ARG A 109 8.69 -6.05 8.08
N HIS A 110 7.94 -5.06 8.58
CA HIS A 110 8.49 -3.81 9.10
C HIS A 110 7.78 -3.33 10.38
N VAL A 111 7.46 -4.27 11.28
CA VAL A 111 6.92 -4.00 12.62
C VAL A 111 7.99 -3.68 13.67
N HIS A 112 9.27 -3.87 13.35
CA HIS A 112 10.39 -3.57 14.23
C HIS A 112 11.48 -2.76 13.49
N PRO A 113 12.09 -1.74 14.12
CA PRO A 113 13.10 -0.91 13.47
C PRO A 113 14.27 -1.69 12.86
N THR A 114 14.70 -2.77 13.51
CA THR A 114 15.81 -3.63 13.03
C THR A 114 15.48 -4.45 11.79
N GLN A 115 14.23 -4.47 11.33
CA GLN A 115 13.84 -5.14 10.09
C GLN A 115 14.12 -4.27 8.85
N HIS A 116 14.40 -2.98 9.02
CA HIS A 116 14.85 -2.13 7.92
C HIS A 116 16.31 -2.41 7.58
N PRO A 117 16.73 -2.59 6.31
CA PRO A 117 18.11 -2.94 5.95
C PRO A 117 19.14 -1.89 6.40
N GLU A 118 18.71 -0.64 6.52
CA GLU A 118 19.54 0.47 6.99
C GLU A 118 19.45 0.72 8.52
N TRP A 119 18.94 -0.21 9.32
CA TRP A 119 18.68 0.00 10.76
C TRP A 119 19.92 0.36 11.59
N THR A 120 21.12 -0.07 11.18
CA THR A 120 22.38 0.28 11.85
C THR A 120 22.89 1.68 11.48
N ARG A 121 22.36 2.27 10.38
CA ARG A 121 22.80 3.54 9.81
C ARG A 121 21.78 4.66 9.99
N ARG A 122 20.49 4.31 10.01
CA ARG A 122 19.40 5.21 10.37
C ARG A 122 19.30 5.26 11.89
N GLY A 123 19.30 6.45 12.48
CA GLY A 123 19.24 6.67 13.93
C GLY A 123 17.99 6.06 14.60
N LYS A 124 16.97 6.86 14.93
CA LYS A 124 15.67 6.29 15.31
C LYS A 124 15.02 5.70 14.05
N ALA A 125 15.33 4.44 13.74
CA ALA A 125 14.66 3.72 12.66
C ALA A 125 13.15 3.65 12.96
N SER A 126 12.33 4.05 11.99
CA SER A 126 10.88 3.93 12.09
C SER A 126 10.47 2.46 11.90
N ALA A 127 9.24 2.15 12.29
CA ALA A 127 8.64 0.83 12.10
C ALA A 127 7.25 1.06 11.50
N ASP A 128 7.22 1.59 10.29
CA ASP A 128 5.97 2.08 9.66
C ASP A 128 4.95 0.95 9.49
N GLY A 129 5.42 -0.29 9.32
CA GLY A 129 4.55 -1.46 9.31
C GLY A 129 3.79 -1.67 10.62
N ARG A 130 4.35 -1.25 11.76
CA ARG A 130 3.68 -1.32 13.07
C ARG A 130 2.44 -0.44 13.16
N ILE A 131 2.45 0.72 12.47
CA ILE A 131 1.32 1.66 12.45
C ILE A 131 0.03 0.96 12.01
N VAL A 132 0.13 0.01 11.07
CA VAL A 132 -1.01 -0.77 10.59
C VAL A 132 -1.70 -1.53 11.71
N PHE A 133 -0.93 -2.25 12.50
CA PHE A 133 -1.44 -3.10 13.59
C PHE A 133 -1.89 -2.27 14.79
N GLU A 134 -1.16 -1.21 15.15
CA GLU A 134 -1.55 -0.31 16.24
C GLU A 134 -2.85 0.44 15.93
N THR A 135 -3.01 0.90 14.68
CA THR A 135 -4.25 1.54 14.21
C THR A 135 -5.42 0.56 14.22
N ALA A 136 -5.20 -0.69 13.78
CA ALA A 136 -6.21 -1.74 13.84
C ALA A 136 -6.68 -2.03 15.26
N VAL A 137 -5.74 -2.20 16.21
CA VAL A 137 -6.08 -2.43 17.62
C VAL A 137 -6.81 -1.23 18.22
N LYS A 138 -6.35 0.00 17.93
CA LYS A 138 -7.01 1.22 18.41
C LYS A 138 -8.44 1.33 17.89
N THR A 139 -8.64 1.09 16.60
CA THR A 139 -9.97 1.13 15.96
C THR A 139 -10.88 0.06 16.55
N ALA A 140 -10.39 -1.18 16.71
CA ALA A 140 -11.18 -2.29 17.26
C ALA A 140 -11.65 -2.04 18.70
N ARG A 141 -10.88 -1.30 19.51
CA ARG A 141 -11.26 -0.92 20.89
C ARG A 141 -12.36 0.13 20.96
N GLN A 142 -12.70 0.78 19.84
CA GLN A 142 -13.71 1.83 19.76
C GLN A 142 -15.03 1.34 19.13
N LEU A 143 -15.07 0.07 18.71
CA LEU A 143 -16.28 -0.61 18.22
C LEU A 143 -17.03 -1.24 19.39
#